data_AF-A0A2M8A2S9-F1
#
_entry.id   AF-A0A2M8A2S9-F1
#
_cell.length_a   1.000
_cell.length_b   1.000
_cell.length_c   1.000
_cell.angle_alpha   90.00
_cell.angle_beta   90.00
_cell.angle_gamma   90.00
#
_symmetry.space_group_name_H-M   'P 1'
#
loop_
_entity.id
_entity.type
_entity.pdbx_description
1 polymer ?
#
loop_
_entity_poly.entity_id
_entity_poly.type
_entity_poly.pdbx_seq_one_letter_code
_entity_poly.pdbx_strand_id
1 'polypeptide(L)' 'MPRNAEHVIDTLFDIGDDLNKFPERNPKDPIFNSNKIRFFPKCNFKIVHRIEKKNLYTRFFFQLDKI' A
#
# COMPACT_ATOMS: atom_id res chain seq x y z
N MET A 1 1.01 23.86 0.75
CA MET A 1 0.56 24.15 -0.63
C MET A 1 -0.39 23.04 -1.06
N PRO A 2 -1.67 23.35 -1.35
CA PRO A 2 -2.72 22.35 -1.65
C PRO A 2 -2.40 21.43 -2.84
N ARG A 3 -1.61 21.90 -3.82
CA ARG A 3 -1.12 21.11 -4.96
C ARG A 3 -0.40 19.81 -4.56
N ASN A 4 0.32 19.83 -3.43
CA ASN A 4 1.03 18.63 -2.97
C ASN A 4 0.05 17.58 -2.44
N ALA A 5 -1.11 17.98 -1.91
CA ALA A 5 -2.11 17.05 -1.40
C ALA A 5 -2.84 16.33 -2.54
N GLU A 6 -3.19 17.05 -3.62
CA GLU A 6 -3.78 16.46 -4.83
C GLU A 6 -2.84 15.42 -5.46
N HIS A 7 -1.57 15.76 -5.65
CA HIS A 7 -0.59 14.81 -6.18
C HIS A 7 -0.39 13.57 -5.31
N VAL A 8 -0.49 13.71 -3.98
CA VAL A 8 -0.43 12.56 -3.06
C VAL A 8 -1.65 11.68 -3.24
N ILE A 9 -2.85 12.26 -3.39
CA ILE A 9 -4.09 11.51 -3.61
C ILE A 9 -4.02 10.73 -4.93
N ASP A 10 -3.63 11.36 -6.03
CA ASP A 10 -3.50 10.70 -7.34
C ASP A 10 -2.50 9.54 -7.27
N THR A 11 -1.37 9.76 -6.60
CA THR A 11 -0.36 8.71 -6.37
C THR A 11 -0.93 7.52 -5.61
N LEU A 12 -1.80 7.74 -4.62
CA LEU A 12 -2.45 6.67 -3.87
C LEU A 12 -3.47 5.89 -4.72
N PHE A 13 -4.17 6.57 -5.64
CA PHE A 13 -5.07 5.90 -6.58
C PHE A 13 -4.30 5.02 -7.58
N ASP A 14 -3.24 5.54 -8.19
CA ASP A 14 -2.39 4.77 -9.11
C ASP A 14 -1.81 3.52 -8.44
N ILE A 15 -1.39 3.67 -7.17
CA ILE A 15 -0.93 2.57 -6.33
C ILE A 15 -2.02 1.52 -6.13
N GLY A 16 -3.26 1.96 -5.84
CA GLY A 16 -4.39 1.07 -5.65
C GLY A 16 -4.66 0.22 -6.89
N ASP A 17 -4.62 0.83 -8.07
CA ASP A 17 -4.85 0.17 -9.35
C ASP A 17 -3.75 -0.85 -9.68
N ASP A 18 -2.48 -0.53 -9.40
CA ASP A 18 -1.36 -1.43 -9.65
C ASP A 18 -1.33 -2.62 -8.68
N LEU A 19 -1.69 -2.42 -7.42
CA LEU A 19 -1.78 -3.49 -6.42
C LEU A 19 -2.88 -4.49 -6.76
N ASN A 20 -3.99 -4.02 -7.35
CA ASN A 20 -5.07 -4.90 -7.79
C ASN A 20 -4.65 -5.81 -8.96
N LYS A 21 -3.70 -5.38 -9.81
CA LYS A 21 -3.18 -6.19 -10.92
C LYS A 21 -2.22 -7.28 -10.46
N PHE A 22 -1.32 -6.96 -9.52
CA PHE A 22 -0.28 -7.87 -9.04
C PHE A 22 -0.17 -7.87 -7.50
N PRO A 23 -1.18 -8.41 -6.80
CA PRO A 23 -1.25 -8.32 -5.33
C PRO A 23 -0.05 -8.97 -4.64
N GLU A 24 0.55 -9.98 -5.28
CA GLU A 24 1.66 -10.76 -4.73
C GLU A 24 3.06 -10.23 -5.07
N ARG A 25 3.17 -9.14 -5.85
CA ARG A 25 4.47 -8.59 -6.28
C ARG A 25 5.29 -8.00 -5.13
N ASN A 26 4.61 -7.41 -4.16
CA ASN A 26 5.27 -6.70 -3.07
C ASN A 26 5.79 -7.64 -1.98
N PRO A 27 6.90 -7.34 -1.29
CA PRO A 27 7.43 -8.20 -0.24
C PRO A 27 6.43 -8.40 0.91
N LYS A 28 6.52 -9.54 1.59
CA LYS A 28 5.77 -9.80 2.83
C LYS A 28 6.23 -8.82 3.90
N ASP A 29 5.30 -8.34 4.72
CA ASP A 29 5.66 -7.49 5.84
C ASP A 29 6.38 -8.30 6.92
N PRO A 30 7.62 -7.93 7.30
CA PRO A 30 8.41 -8.68 8.27
C PRO A 30 7.83 -8.63 9.69
N ILE A 31 7.05 -7.59 10.02
CA ILE A 31 6.44 -7.42 11.35
C ILE A 31 5.28 -8.40 11.52
N PHE A 32 4.46 -8.56 10.48
CA PHE A 32 3.26 -9.41 10.55
C PHE A 32 3.52 -10.87 10.17
N ASN A 33 4.63 -11.16 9.48
CA ASN A 33 5.05 -12.50 9.06
C ASN A 33 3.92 -13.34 8.42
N SER A 34 3.07 -12.69 7.61
CA SER A 34 1.89 -13.30 7.00
C SER A 34 1.98 -13.24 5.48
N ASN A 35 1.67 -14.35 4.81
CA ASN A 35 1.62 -14.40 3.34
C ASN A 35 0.56 -13.48 2.73
N LYS A 36 -0.40 -13.02 3.54
CA LYS A 36 -1.46 -12.12 3.12
C LYS A 36 -1.13 -10.66 3.32
N ILE A 37 -0.11 -10.33 4.12
CA ILE A 37 0.24 -8.95 4.47
C ILE A 37 1.54 -8.60 3.78
N ARG A 38 1.49 -7.55 2.95
CA ARG A 38 2.60 -7.09 2.14
C ARG A 38 2.79 -5.60 2.34
N PHE A 39 3.98 -5.12 2.02
CA PHE A 39 4.32 -3.71 2.16
C PHE A 39 5.10 -3.20 0.96
N PHE A 40 5.10 -1.88 0.78
CA PHE A 40 6.04 -1.23 -0.13
C PHE A 40 6.36 0.19 0.37
N PRO A 41 7.60 0.65 0.17
CA PRO A 41 7.98 2.01 0.48
C PRO A 41 7.51 2.95 -0.64
N LYS A 42 6.91 4.07 -0.28
CA LYS A 42 6.63 5.18 -1.21
C LYS A 42 6.79 6.51 -0.49
N CYS A 43 7.62 7.39 -1.05
CA CYS A 43 8.00 8.64 -0.40
C CYS A 43 8.51 8.37 1.03
N ASN A 44 7.98 9.07 2.04
CA ASN A 44 8.34 8.89 3.46
C ASN A 44 7.35 7.97 4.20
N PHE A 45 6.67 7.07 3.47
CA PHE A 45 5.64 6.21 4.03
C PHE A 45 5.92 4.74 3.72
N LYS A 46 5.61 3.89 4.70
CA LYS A 46 5.45 2.46 4.50
C LYS A 46 3.95 2.18 4.34
N ILE A 47 3.57 1.74 3.14
CA ILE A 47 2.19 1.37 2.86
C ILE A 47 2.06 -0.13 3.08
N VAL A 48 1.22 -0.53 4.03
CA VAL A 48 0.94 -1.92 4.36
C VAL A 48 -0.44 -2.27 3.83
N HIS A 49 -0.56 -3.39 3.14
CA HIS A 49 -1.82 -3.85 2.57
C HIS A 49 -2.02 -5.34 2.81
N ARG A 50 -3.29 -5.76 2.74
CA ARG A 50 -3.70 -7.15 2.91
C ARG A 50 -4.39 -7.67 1.67
N ILE A 51 -3.93 -8.82 1.17
CA ILE A 51 -4.55 -9.54 0.06
C ILE A 51 -5.73 -10.36 0.60
N GLU A 52 -6.94 -10.05 0.12
CA GLU A 52 -8.15 -10.83 0.39
C GLU A 52 -8.61 -11.55 -0.89
N LYS A 53 -8.84 -12.87 -0.79
CA LYS A 53 -9.21 -13.70 -1.96
C LYS A 53 -10.65 -13.53 -2.43
N LYS A 54 -11.50 -12.85 -1.64
CA LYS A 54 -12.96 -12.93 -1.81
C LYS A 54 -13.63 -11.60 -2.13
N ASN A 55 -12.97 -10.47 -1.93
CA ASN A 55 -13.49 -9.16 -2.30
C ASN A 55 -12.34 -8.30 -2.84
N LEU A 56 -12.56 -7.62 -3.97
CA LEU A 56 -11.62 -6.70 -4.66
C LEU A 56 -11.24 -5.45 -3.83
N TYR A 57 -11.39 -5.49 -2.51
CA TYR A 57 -11.08 -4.37 -1.63
C TYR A 57 -9.70 -4.58 -1.02
N THR A 58 -8.70 -3.92 -1.60
CA THR A 58 -7.39 -3.76 -0.98
C THR A 58 -7.55 -2.82 0.21
N ARG A 59 -7.41 -3.36 1.43
CA ARG A 59 -7.44 -2.55 2.66
C ARG A 59 -6.04 -2.03 2.94
N PHE A 60 -5.91 -0.72 2.86
CA PHE A 60 -4.67 -0.01 3.15
C PHE A 60 -4.57 0.34 4.63
N PHE A 61 -3.41 0.09 5.20
CA PHE A 61 -2.97 0.67 6.46
C PHE A 61 -1.73 1.51 6.17
N PHE A 62 -1.81 2.80 6.46
CA PHE A 62 -0.68 3.70 6.34
C PHE A 62 0.03 3.73 7.68
N GLN A 63 1.25 3.20 7.72
CA GLN A 63 2.11 3.36 8.88
C GLN A 63 3.11 4.48 8.60
N LEU A 64 3.01 5.54 9.40
CA LEU A 64 3.99 6.62 9.44
C LEU A 64 5.20 6.14 10.25
N ASP A 65 6.13 5.48 9.58
CA ASP A 65 7.46 5.27 10.15
C ASP A 65 8.26 6.55 9.88
N LYS A 66 8.63 7.29 10.93
CA LYS A 66 9.68 8.30 10.80
C LYS A 66 10.97 7.54 10.49
N ILE A 67 11.39 7.59 9.23
CA ILE A 67 12.76 7.20 8.82
C ILE A 67 13.74 8.21 9.41
#